data_AF-A0A356B459-F1
#
_entry.id   AF-A0A356B459-F1
#
_cell.length_a   1.000
_cell.length_b   1.000
_cell.length_c   1.000
_cell.angle_alpha   90.00
_cell.angle_beta   90.00
_cell.angle_gamma   90.00
#
_symmetry.space_group_name_H-M   'P 1'
#
loop_
_entity.id
_entity.type
_entity.pdbx_description
1 polymer ?
#
loop_
_entity_poly.entity_id
_entity_poly.type
_entity_poly.pdbx_seq_one_letter_code
_entity_poly.pdbx_strand_id
1 'polypeptide(L)'
;MTQLKINEQISFLRKQKGMTQEGLAQALGVSNQAVSKWESAQCCPDIGLLPDIAKLFDVSIDELMGYKGTNTSKDLILQIRNKIDSAKTGEDYQYALQVVYATHATIFSKAMSAPGTGNPGWDTEDAIEHAGKSEWGLSCMNIPEITTIMLGGSVFFSNNNIPDMKVLRFSNLYRTLKDFSDLNSLKVLFSLYKLTLHDESSHVGISEISTESSLPTDTVRSCLENNLCTYLHEQTVNNIIAYRINGMFMHIVPLLIMLINQ
;
A
#
# COMPACT_ATOMS: atom_id res chain seq x y z
N MET A 1 -17.26 28.46 -16.72
CA MET A 1 -15.85 28.73 -16.33
C MET A 1 -15.79 28.75 -14.81
N THR A 2 -14.84 28.06 -14.20
CA THR A 2 -14.64 28.08 -12.75
C THR A 2 -14.22 29.48 -12.33
N GLN A 3 -15.00 30.13 -11.46
CA GLN A 3 -14.75 31.51 -11.04
C GLN A 3 -13.68 31.52 -9.94
N LEU A 4 -12.51 32.11 -10.23
CA LEU A 4 -11.47 32.37 -9.23
C LEU A 4 -11.99 33.44 -8.25
N LYS A 5 -11.78 33.21 -6.94
CA LYS A 5 -12.33 34.04 -5.85
C LYS A 5 -11.23 34.57 -4.92
N ILE A 6 -10.10 34.96 -5.51
CA ILE A 6 -8.92 35.44 -4.77
C ILE A 6 -9.22 36.62 -3.84
N ASN A 7 -10.12 37.54 -4.22
CA ASN A 7 -10.50 38.68 -3.40
C ASN A 7 -11.18 38.27 -2.08
N GLU A 8 -12.17 37.37 -2.18
CA GLU A 8 -12.88 36.83 -1.01
C GLU A 8 -11.93 36.02 -0.12
N GLN A 9 -11.04 35.26 -0.76
CA GLN A 9 -10.10 34.38 -0.08
C GLN A 9 -9.01 35.14 0.68
N ILE A 10 -8.42 36.19 0.09
CA ILE A 10 -7.47 37.07 0.80
C ILE A 10 -8.13 37.69 2.02
N SER A 11 -9.36 38.19 1.89
CA SER A 11 -10.09 38.78 3.02
C SER A 11 -10.38 37.75 4.11
N PHE A 12 -10.75 36.53 3.72
CA PHE A 12 -11.00 35.41 4.62
C PHE A 12 -9.74 35.01 5.40
N LEU A 13 -8.64 34.70 4.70
CA LEU A 13 -7.37 34.26 5.30
C LEU A 13 -6.76 35.35 6.21
N ARG A 14 -6.82 36.62 5.77
CA ARG A 14 -6.38 37.75 6.60
C ARG A 14 -7.13 37.81 7.92
N LYS A 15 -8.46 37.69 7.88
CA LYS A 15 -9.31 37.70 9.09
C LYS A 15 -9.04 36.48 9.97
N GLN A 16 -8.81 35.31 9.38
CA GLN A 16 -8.46 34.09 10.11
C GLN A 16 -7.14 34.25 10.89
N LYS A 17 -6.15 34.94 10.32
CA LYS A 17 -4.88 35.28 10.99
C LYS A 17 -4.98 36.50 11.92
N GLY A 18 -6.17 37.09 12.09
CA GLY A 18 -6.39 38.26 12.95
C GLY A 18 -5.72 39.55 12.47
N MET A 19 -5.35 39.65 11.18
CA MET A 19 -4.62 40.79 10.64
C MET A 19 -5.56 41.91 10.18
N THR A 20 -5.15 43.17 10.31
CA THR A 20 -5.80 44.31 9.63
C THR A 20 -5.34 44.41 8.17
N GLN A 21 -6.08 45.15 7.32
CA GLN A 21 -5.62 45.39 5.93
C GLN A 21 -4.26 46.09 5.90
N GLU A 22 -4.04 47.01 6.84
CA GLU A 22 -2.76 47.68 7.02
C GLU A 22 -1.65 46.72 7.48
N GLY A 23 -1.94 45.81 8.40
CA GLY A 23 -0.99 44.79 8.83
C GLY A 23 -0.60 43.83 7.72
N LEU A 24 -1.54 43.45 6.85
CA LEU A 24 -1.26 42.65 5.66
C LEU A 24 -0.38 43.43 4.66
N ALA A 25 -0.68 44.71 4.47
CA ALA A 25 0.08 45.58 3.57
C ALA A 25 1.54 45.74 4.02
N GLN A 26 1.75 45.95 5.32
CA GLN A 26 3.08 46.05 5.93
C GLN A 26 3.87 44.74 5.77
N ALA A 27 3.23 43.59 6.02
CA ALA A 27 3.89 42.29 5.90
C ALA A 27 4.36 41.97 4.47
N LEU A 28 3.65 42.46 3.45
CA LEU A 28 3.93 42.23 2.04
C LEU A 28 4.69 43.38 1.35
N GLY A 29 5.01 44.46 2.08
CA GLY A 29 5.70 45.62 1.52
C GLY A 29 4.87 46.40 0.48
N VAL A 30 3.54 46.37 0.59
CA VAL A 30 2.60 47.06 -0.32
C VAL A 30 1.82 48.15 0.40
N SER A 31 1.05 48.95 -0.34
CA SER A 31 0.19 49.98 0.27
C SER A 31 -1.11 49.36 0.81
N ASN A 32 -1.63 49.93 1.92
CA ASN A 32 -2.95 49.55 2.46
C ASN A 32 -4.06 49.70 1.39
N GLN A 33 -3.94 50.69 0.52
CA GLN A 33 -4.86 50.89 -0.61
C GLN A 33 -4.83 49.71 -1.61
N ALA A 34 -3.66 49.11 -1.87
CA ALA A 34 -3.56 47.94 -2.73
C ALA A 34 -4.33 46.76 -2.15
N VAL A 35 -4.14 46.46 -0.85
CA VAL A 35 -4.87 45.40 -0.15
C VAL A 35 -6.38 45.64 -0.17
N SER A 36 -6.82 46.88 0.07
CA SER A 36 -8.25 47.25 0.00
C SER A 36 -8.84 47.00 -1.39
N LYS A 37 -8.10 47.35 -2.46
CA LYS A 37 -8.51 47.08 -3.85
C LYS A 37 -8.54 45.60 -4.18
N TRP A 38 -7.63 44.79 -3.62
CA TRP A 38 -7.65 43.34 -3.75
C TRP A 38 -8.89 42.72 -3.13
N GLU A 39 -9.20 43.04 -1.87
CA GLU A 39 -10.35 42.46 -1.16
C GLU A 39 -11.69 42.92 -1.73
N SER A 40 -11.74 44.11 -2.34
CA SER A 40 -12.94 44.68 -2.97
C SER A 40 -13.12 44.29 -4.44
N ALA A 41 -12.29 43.38 -4.97
CA ALA A 41 -12.29 42.94 -6.38
C ALA A 41 -12.05 44.05 -7.42
N GLN A 42 -11.46 45.18 -7.01
CA GLN A 42 -11.12 46.28 -7.93
C GLN A 42 -9.85 46.00 -8.73
N CYS A 43 -8.90 45.25 -8.16
CA CYS A 43 -7.74 44.72 -8.85
C CYS A 43 -7.25 43.43 -8.18
N CYS A 44 -6.32 42.73 -8.81
CA CYS A 44 -5.68 41.54 -8.23
C CYS A 44 -4.25 41.87 -7.76
N PRO A 45 -3.69 41.10 -6.82
CA PRO A 45 -2.26 41.12 -6.55
C PRO A 45 -1.46 40.80 -7.81
N ASP A 46 -0.24 41.31 -7.88
CA ASP A 46 0.71 40.93 -8.94
C ASP A 46 1.00 39.42 -8.84
N ILE A 47 1.19 38.75 -9.98
CA ILE A 47 1.52 37.32 -10.01
C ILE A 47 2.80 37.02 -9.20
N GLY A 48 3.77 37.95 -9.18
CA GLY A 48 5.00 37.84 -8.41
C GLY A 48 4.79 37.93 -6.89
N LEU A 49 3.68 38.50 -6.42
CA LEU A 49 3.32 38.58 -5.01
C LEU A 49 2.57 37.34 -4.51
N LEU A 50 2.00 36.52 -5.40
CA LEU A 50 1.19 35.36 -5.01
C LEU A 50 1.95 34.34 -4.14
N PRO A 51 3.23 33.98 -4.42
CA PRO A 51 3.98 33.08 -3.56
C PRO A 51 4.16 33.62 -2.14
N ASP A 52 4.40 34.93 -1.99
CA ASP A 52 4.59 35.56 -0.69
C ASP A 52 3.29 35.64 0.10
N ILE A 53 2.18 35.94 -0.56
CA ILE A 53 0.84 35.93 0.06
C ILE A 53 0.47 34.51 0.51
N ALA A 54 0.68 33.51 -0.34
CA ALA A 54 0.40 32.11 -0.02
C ALA A 54 1.24 31.64 1.17
N LYS A 55 2.54 31.96 1.18
CA LYS A 55 3.46 31.67 2.28
C LYS A 55 3.05 32.38 3.58
N LEU A 56 2.64 33.65 3.53
CA LEU A 56 2.21 34.40 4.71
C LEU A 56 0.99 33.77 5.38
N PHE A 57 0.06 33.24 4.57
CA PHE A 57 -1.15 32.59 5.07
C PHE A 57 -1.00 31.11 5.37
N ASP A 58 0.13 30.50 5.00
CA ASP A 58 0.40 29.06 5.14
C ASP A 58 -0.59 28.19 4.33
N VAL A 59 -0.82 28.60 3.08
CA VAL A 59 -1.71 27.92 2.12
C VAL A 59 -1.01 27.72 0.78
N SER A 60 -1.55 26.85 -0.07
CA SER A 60 -1.13 26.71 -1.47
C SER A 60 -1.61 27.89 -2.33
N ILE A 61 -0.99 28.10 -3.50
CA ILE A 61 -1.46 29.11 -4.46
C ILE A 61 -2.88 28.79 -4.94
N ASP A 62 -3.21 27.50 -5.13
CA ASP A 62 -4.56 27.08 -5.54
C ASP A 62 -5.60 27.47 -4.49
N GLU A 63 -5.32 27.20 -3.22
CA GLU A 63 -6.17 27.62 -2.10
C GLU A 63 -6.29 29.14 -2.00
N LEU A 64 -5.20 29.90 -2.20
CA LEU A 64 -5.21 31.36 -2.23
C LEU A 64 -6.10 31.91 -3.36
N MET A 65 -6.09 31.26 -4.52
CA MET A 65 -6.91 31.64 -5.67
C MET A 65 -8.39 31.28 -5.49
N GLY A 66 -8.76 30.60 -4.40
CA GLY A 66 -10.07 29.99 -4.22
C GLY A 66 -10.33 28.85 -5.21
N TYR A 67 -9.27 28.35 -5.84
CA TYR A 67 -9.34 27.21 -6.74
C TYR A 67 -9.28 25.93 -5.90
N LYS A 68 -10.47 25.43 -5.55
CA LYS A 68 -10.59 24.03 -5.19
C LYS A 68 -10.52 23.29 -6.51
N GLY A 69 -9.37 22.71 -6.81
CA GLY A 69 -9.22 21.87 -8.01
C GLY A 69 -10.42 20.96 -8.17
N THR A 70 -10.76 20.61 -9.39
CA THR A 70 -11.60 19.43 -9.59
C THR A 70 -10.79 18.28 -9.00
N ASN A 71 -11.00 17.92 -7.73
CA ASN A 71 -10.34 16.76 -7.13
C ASN A 71 -10.90 15.53 -7.84
N THR A 72 -10.37 15.25 -9.03
CA THR A 72 -10.78 14.12 -9.82
C THR A 72 -10.13 12.89 -9.25
N SER A 73 -10.71 11.72 -9.52
CA SER A 73 -10.06 10.45 -9.20
C SER A 73 -8.66 10.37 -9.80
N LYS A 74 -8.40 11.03 -10.94
CA LYS A 74 -7.08 11.07 -11.57
C LYS A 74 -6.05 11.84 -10.74
N ASP A 75 -6.44 12.96 -10.14
CA ASP A 75 -5.53 13.77 -9.32
C ASP A 75 -5.14 13.04 -8.04
N LEU A 76 -6.09 12.34 -7.42
CA LEU A 76 -5.80 11.49 -6.25
C LEU A 76 -4.82 10.36 -6.61
N ILE A 77 -5.06 9.67 -7.72
CA ILE A 77 -4.16 8.59 -8.18
C ILE A 77 -2.76 9.13 -8.48
N LEU A 78 -2.66 10.34 -9.05
CA LEU A 78 -1.38 10.99 -9.30
C LEU A 78 -0.66 11.36 -7.99
N GLN A 79 -1.38 11.85 -6.98
CA GLN A 79 -0.81 12.14 -5.66
C GLN A 79 -0.28 10.87 -4.99
N ILE A 80 -1.06 9.78 -4.99
CA ILE A 80 -0.63 8.48 -4.45
C ILE A 80 0.64 7.99 -5.16
N ARG A 81 0.64 8.02 -6.50
CA ARG A 81 1.81 7.64 -7.31
C ARG A 81 3.04 8.45 -6.92
N ASN A 82 2.95 9.78 -6.97
CA ASN A 82 4.10 10.65 -6.69
C ASN A 82 4.65 10.41 -5.27
N LYS A 83 3.77 10.13 -4.31
CA LYS A 83 4.17 9.85 -2.93
C LYS A 83 4.93 8.53 -2.80
N ILE A 84 4.50 7.48 -3.50
CA ILE A 84 5.20 6.19 -3.55
C ILE A 84 6.54 6.34 -4.29
N ASP A 85 6.55 6.97 -5.47
CA ASP A 85 7.75 7.11 -6.31
C ASP A 85 8.86 7.93 -5.65
N SER A 86 8.50 8.86 -4.76
CA SER A 86 9.46 9.71 -4.03
C SER A 86 9.83 9.19 -2.64
N ALA A 87 9.21 8.11 -2.17
CA ALA A 87 9.51 7.53 -0.86
C ALA A 87 10.85 6.80 -0.85
N LYS A 88 11.49 6.75 0.32
CA LYS A 88 12.70 5.93 0.50
C LYS A 88 12.29 4.46 0.49
N THR A 89 13.20 3.59 0.03
CA THR A 89 13.01 2.13 0.08
C THR A 89 12.65 1.69 1.50
N GLY A 90 11.51 1.00 1.64
CA GLY A 90 10.93 0.58 2.92
C GLY A 90 9.74 1.42 3.36
N GLU A 91 9.76 2.75 3.14
CA GLU A 91 8.65 3.65 3.44
C GLU A 91 7.54 3.55 2.38
N ASP A 92 7.93 3.28 1.13
CA ASP A 92 7.04 3.01 -0.01
C ASP A 92 6.06 1.87 0.27
N TYR A 93 6.55 0.75 0.84
CA TYR A 93 5.71 -0.38 1.21
C TYR A 93 4.71 -0.05 2.32
N GLN A 94 5.14 0.70 3.34
CA GLN A 94 4.26 1.10 4.44
C GLN A 94 3.15 2.01 3.94
N TYR A 95 3.49 3.00 3.10
CA TYR A 95 2.51 3.90 2.52
C TYR A 95 1.52 3.15 1.63
N ALA A 96 2.01 2.24 0.78
CA ALA A 96 1.14 1.40 -0.06
C ALA A 96 0.15 0.58 0.78
N LEU A 97 0.61 -0.05 1.87
CA LEU A 97 -0.25 -0.82 2.77
C LEU A 97 -1.28 0.08 3.47
N GLN A 98 -0.88 1.26 3.97
CA GLN A 98 -1.80 2.22 4.58
C GLN A 98 -2.93 2.63 3.63
N VAL A 99 -2.59 2.92 2.36
CA VAL A 99 -3.60 3.26 1.33
C VAL A 99 -4.59 2.11 1.14
N VAL A 100 -4.10 0.88 1.07
CA VAL A 100 -4.94 -0.31 0.88
C VAL A 100 -5.82 -0.59 2.10
N TYR A 101 -5.29 -0.47 3.32
CA TYR A 101 -6.05 -0.62 4.56
C TYR A 101 -7.13 0.43 4.69
N ALA A 102 -6.79 1.70 4.43
CA ALA A 102 -7.74 2.80 4.43
C ALA A 102 -8.88 2.53 3.44
N THR A 103 -8.54 2.12 2.22
CA THR A 103 -9.52 1.84 1.18
C THR A 103 -10.51 0.74 1.62
N HIS A 104 -10.02 -0.36 2.20
CA HIS A 104 -10.88 -1.45 2.67
C HIS A 104 -11.76 -1.00 3.83
N ALA A 105 -11.12 -0.44 4.88
CA ALA A 105 -11.80 -0.01 6.09
C ALA A 105 -12.89 1.04 5.80
N THR A 106 -12.61 2.02 4.94
CA THR A 106 -13.59 3.06 4.59
C THR A 106 -14.76 2.49 3.80
N ILE A 107 -14.51 1.66 2.80
CA ILE A 107 -15.58 1.06 1.98
C ILE A 107 -16.46 0.15 2.86
N PHE A 108 -15.83 -0.69 3.69
CA PHE A 108 -16.54 -1.60 4.57
C PHE A 108 -17.34 -0.84 5.64
N SER A 109 -16.76 0.21 6.24
CA SER A 109 -17.44 1.08 7.20
C SER A 109 -18.66 1.74 6.58
N LYS A 110 -18.53 2.31 5.38
CA LYS A 110 -19.63 2.93 4.63
C LYS A 110 -20.77 1.96 4.34
N ALA A 111 -20.47 0.71 4.01
CA ALA A 111 -21.48 -0.32 3.79
C ALA A 111 -22.21 -0.69 5.09
N MET A 112 -21.46 -0.78 6.20
CA MET A 112 -22.01 -1.08 7.51
C MET A 112 -22.83 0.07 8.10
N SER A 113 -22.46 1.32 7.81
CA SER A 113 -23.15 2.53 8.26
C SER A 113 -24.31 2.95 7.35
N ALA A 114 -24.78 2.05 6.49
CA ALA A 114 -25.90 2.34 5.60
C ALA A 114 -27.17 2.68 6.42
N PRO A 115 -28.06 3.55 5.91
CA PRO A 115 -29.29 3.91 6.60
C PRO A 115 -30.09 2.67 7.01
N GLY A 116 -30.48 2.60 8.29
CA GLY A 116 -31.28 1.49 8.84
C GLY A 116 -30.50 0.38 9.54
N THR A 117 -29.16 0.39 9.52
CA THR A 117 -28.36 -0.61 10.25
C THR A 117 -28.18 -0.29 11.74
N GLY A 118 -28.33 0.98 12.13
CA GLY A 118 -28.06 1.46 13.50
C GLY A 118 -26.56 1.44 13.87
N ASN A 119 -25.69 1.15 12.91
CA ASN A 119 -24.24 1.11 13.11
C ASN A 119 -23.63 2.47 12.71
N PRO A 120 -22.91 3.16 13.61
CA PRO A 120 -22.27 4.45 13.31
C PRO A 120 -21.05 4.34 12.38
N GLY A 121 -20.58 3.11 12.09
CA GLY A 121 -19.28 2.87 11.48
C GLY A 121 -18.17 2.83 12.54
N TRP A 122 -16.92 2.94 12.11
CA TRP A 122 -15.74 3.02 12.97
C TRP A 122 -14.79 4.13 12.51
N ASP A 123 -13.89 4.52 13.40
CA ASP A 123 -12.78 5.40 13.05
C ASP A 123 -11.84 4.69 12.06
N THR A 124 -11.60 5.34 10.92
CA THR A 124 -10.77 4.77 9.87
C THR A 124 -9.29 4.79 10.25
N GLU A 125 -8.84 5.76 11.06
CA GLU A 125 -7.44 5.84 11.48
C GLU A 125 -7.09 4.68 12.42
N ASP A 126 -7.92 4.41 13.42
CA ASP A 126 -7.77 3.26 14.31
C ASP A 126 -7.80 1.94 13.52
N ALA A 127 -8.71 1.84 12.55
CA ALA A 127 -8.80 0.66 11.68
C ALA A 127 -7.52 0.39 10.90
N ILE A 128 -6.88 1.43 10.36
CA ILE A 128 -5.60 1.33 9.64
C ILE A 128 -4.49 0.90 10.59
N GLU A 129 -4.47 1.40 11.83
CA GLU A 129 -3.47 1.01 12.82
C GLU A 129 -3.58 -0.48 13.18
N HIS A 130 -4.79 -0.95 13.51
CA HIS A 130 -5.06 -2.36 13.78
C HIS A 130 -4.74 -3.26 12.58
N ALA A 131 -5.03 -2.79 11.37
CA ALA A 131 -4.67 -3.46 10.13
C ALA A 131 -3.15 -3.65 9.99
N GLY A 132 -2.38 -2.60 10.27
CA GLY A 132 -0.91 -2.61 10.22
C GLY A 132 -0.25 -3.52 11.25
N LYS A 133 -0.90 -3.75 12.38
CA LYS A 133 -0.46 -4.69 13.43
C LYS A 133 -0.93 -6.13 13.21
N SER A 134 -1.63 -6.41 12.09
CA SER A 134 -2.28 -7.70 11.83
C SER A 134 -3.32 -8.11 12.88
N GLU A 135 -3.87 -7.15 13.63
CA GLU A 135 -4.90 -7.37 14.66
C GLU A 135 -6.31 -7.40 14.05
N TRP A 136 -6.47 -6.83 12.86
CA TRP A 136 -7.73 -6.88 12.12
C TRP A 136 -8.05 -8.31 11.66
N GLY A 137 -9.16 -8.83 12.17
CA GLY A 137 -9.66 -10.18 11.87
C GLY A 137 -10.19 -10.36 10.44
N LEU A 138 -11.06 -11.36 10.24
CA LEU A 138 -11.69 -11.57 8.93
C LEU A 138 -12.81 -10.55 8.70
N SER A 139 -12.74 -9.84 7.60
CA SER A 139 -13.86 -9.03 7.09
C SER A 139 -13.97 -9.18 5.58
N CYS A 140 -15.20 -9.12 5.09
CA CYS A 140 -15.52 -9.38 3.69
C CYS A 140 -16.73 -8.54 3.30
N MET A 141 -16.64 -7.93 2.11
CA MET A 141 -17.74 -7.25 1.46
C MET A 141 -17.79 -7.72 0.02
N ASN A 142 -18.99 -8.10 -0.44
CA ASN A 142 -19.25 -8.50 -1.81
C ASN A 142 -20.53 -7.82 -2.30
N ILE A 143 -20.37 -6.87 -3.20
CA ILE A 143 -21.45 -6.19 -3.93
C ILE A 143 -21.15 -6.28 -5.43
N PRO A 144 -22.14 -6.07 -6.33
CA PRO A 144 -21.93 -6.28 -7.77
C PRO A 144 -20.68 -5.60 -8.34
N GLU A 145 -20.38 -4.38 -7.90
CA GLU A 145 -19.28 -3.56 -8.37
C GLU A 145 -17.91 -3.98 -7.82
N ILE A 146 -17.87 -4.58 -6.62
CA ILE A 146 -16.61 -4.86 -5.93
C ILE A 146 -16.72 -5.99 -4.90
N THR A 147 -15.69 -6.82 -4.86
CA THR A 147 -15.38 -7.69 -3.72
C THR A 147 -14.15 -7.17 -3.01
N THR A 148 -14.20 -7.08 -1.68
CA THR A 148 -13.02 -6.83 -0.87
C THR A 148 -12.98 -7.71 0.38
N ILE A 149 -11.81 -8.23 0.70
CA ILE A 149 -11.59 -9.13 1.83
C ILE A 149 -10.35 -8.67 2.56
N MET A 150 -10.39 -8.66 3.88
CA MET A 150 -9.23 -8.42 4.73
C MET A 150 -9.09 -9.50 5.79
N LEU A 151 -7.86 -9.95 6.01
CA LEU A 151 -7.49 -10.92 7.04
C LEU A 151 -6.02 -10.72 7.47
N GLY A 152 -5.79 -10.38 8.74
CA GLY A 152 -4.45 -10.37 9.33
C GLY A 152 -3.46 -9.44 8.63
N GLY A 153 -3.92 -8.28 8.17
CA GLY A 153 -3.13 -7.31 7.40
C GLY A 153 -2.99 -7.62 5.91
N SER A 154 -3.59 -8.70 5.41
CA SER A 154 -3.71 -8.93 3.96
C SER A 154 -5.05 -8.40 3.47
N VAL A 155 -5.05 -7.65 2.34
CA VAL A 155 -6.25 -7.09 1.74
C VAL A 155 -6.33 -7.48 0.27
N PHE A 156 -7.54 -7.79 -0.18
CA PHE A 156 -7.85 -8.12 -1.56
C PHE A 156 -8.97 -7.22 -2.09
N PHE A 157 -8.87 -6.86 -3.37
CA PHE A 157 -9.91 -6.17 -4.13
C PHE A 157 -10.12 -6.85 -5.48
N SER A 158 -11.38 -6.99 -5.89
CA SER A 158 -11.79 -7.44 -7.22
C SER A 158 -12.92 -6.56 -7.72
N ASN A 159 -12.87 -6.19 -9.01
CA ASN A 159 -13.95 -5.48 -9.69
C ASN A 159 -15.08 -6.41 -10.20
N ASN A 160 -15.06 -7.69 -9.79
CA ASN A 160 -16.01 -8.73 -10.17
C ASN A 160 -16.17 -8.97 -11.69
N ASN A 161 -15.29 -8.41 -12.52
CA ASN A 161 -15.33 -8.57 -13.97
C ASN A 161 -14.67 -9.88 -14.46
N ILE A 162 -14.04 -10.64 -13.56
CA ILE A 162 -13.42 -11.92 -13.89
C ILE A 162 -14.45 -13.04 -13.69
N PRO A 163 -14.92 -13.69 -14.77
CA PRO A 163 -15.84 -14.82 -14.62
C PRO A 163 -15.15 -15.97 -13.86
N ASP A 164 -15.87 -16.53 -12.88
CA ASP A 164 -15.54 -17.80 -12.21
C ASP A 164 -14.31 -17.80 -11.26
N MET A 165 -14.06 -16.68 -10.58
CA MET A 165 -13.08 -16.62 -9.48
C MET A 165 -13.68 -17.09 -8.15
N LYS A 166 -13.43 -18.35 -7.77
CA LYS A 166 -13.80 -18.87 -6.44
C LYS A 166 -12.78 -18.41 -5.39
N VAL A 167 -13.24 -17.94 -4.22
CA VAL A 167 -12.41 -17.50 -3.08
C VAL A 167 -11.32 -18.51 -2.70
N LEU A 168 -11.63 -19.82 -2.79
CA LEU A 168 -10.69 -20.92 -2.52
C LEU A 168 -9.45 -20.94 -3.45
N ARG A 169 -9.54 -20.39 -4.67
CA ARG A 169 -8.38 -20.32 -5.58
C ARG A 169 -7.41 -19.21 -5.19
N PHE A 170 -7.90 -18.14 -4.56
CA PHE A 170 -7.07 -17.03 -4.10
C PHE A 170 -6.30 -17.34 -2.83
N SER A 171 -6.92 -18.01 -1.86
CA SER A 171 -6.21 -18.43 -0.66
C SER A 171 -5.06 -19.38 -1.00
N ASN A 172 -5.26 -20.27 -1.99
CA ASN A 172 -4.21 -21.13 -2.50
C ASN A 172 -3.11 -20.33 -3.21
N LEU A 173 -3.48 -19.41 -4.12
CA LEU A 173 -2.51 -18.57 -4.80
C LEU A 173 -1.67 -17.71 -3.84
N TYR A 174 -2.31 -17.07 -2.84
CA TYR A 174 -1.63 -16.29 -1.82
C TYR A 174 -0.66 -17.15 -1.00
N ARG A 175 -1.09 -18.32 -0.52
CA ARG A 175 -0.23 -19.24 0.23
C ARG A 175 0.98 -19.63 -0.61
N THR A 176 0.76 -20.04 -1.86
CA THR A 176 1.84 -20.39 -2.78
C THR A 176 2.81 -19.23 -2.99
N LEU A 177 2.32 -18.01 -3.26
CA LEU A 177 3.20 -16.84 -3.44
C LEU A 177 3.97 -16.48 -2.16
N LYS A 178 3.34 -16.63 -0.99
CA LYS A 178 3.95 -16.37 0.31
C LYS A 178 5.07 -17.35 0.63
N ASP A 179 4.89 -18.63 0.31
CA ASP A 179 5.91 -19.66 0.54
C ASP A 179 7.21 -19.32 -0.22
N PHE A 180 7.07 -18.77 -1.44
CA PHE A 180 8.21 -18.36 -2.27
C PHE A 180 8.65 -16.91 -2.07
N SER A 181 7.99 -16.11 -1.21
CA SER A 181 8.44 -14.76 -0.88
C SER A 181 9.45 -14.71 0.27
N ASP A 182 9.60 -15.82 1.01
CA ASP A 182 10.57 -15.92 2.10
C ASP A 182 11.97 -16.30 1.58
N LEU A 183 12.96 -15.48 1.90
CA LEU A 183 14.34 -15.65 1.41
C LEU A 183 14.98 -16.96 1.89
N ASN A 184 14.69 -17.39 3.12
CA ASN A 184 15.25 -18.64 3.66
C ASN A 184 14.63 -19.85 2.95
N SER A 185 13.32 -19.82 2.72
CA SER A 185 12.59 -20.84 1.97
C SER A 185 13.12 -20.94 0.53
N LEU A 186 13.40 -19.81 -0.13
CA LEU A 186 14.05 -19.82 -1.44
C LEU A 186 15.45 -20.46 -1.39
N LYS A 187 16.30 -20.08 -0.43
CA LYS A 187 17.63 -20.70 -0.29
C LYS A 187 17.56 -22.22 -0.09
N VAL A 188 16.65 -22.68 0.77
CA VAL A 188 16.42 -24.11 1.01
C VAL A 188 15.95 -24.82 -0.26
N LEU A 189 14.96 -24.24 -0.94
CA LEU A 189 14.40 -24.80 -2.18
C LEU A 189 15.46 -24.91 -3.29
N PHE A 190 16.26 -23.86 -3.50
CA PHE A 190 17.34 -23.88 -4.49
C PHE A 190 18.45 -24.87 -4.15
N SER A 191 18.77 -25.01 -2.85
CA SER A 191 19.75 -25.98 -2.38
C SER A 191 19.28 -27.41 -2.60
N LEU A 192 18.02 -27.71 -2.25
CA LEU A 192 17.38 -28.99 -2.55
C LEU A 192 17.41 -29.31 -4.04
N TYR A 193 17.02 -28.34 -4.88
CA TYR A 193 17.04 -28.50 -6.33
C TYR A 193 18.45 -28.85 -6.82
N LYS A 194 19.46 -28.07 -6.44
CA LYS A 194 20.85 -28.29 -6.86
C LYS A 194 21.40 -29.65 -6.43
N LEU A 195 21.12 -30.06 -5.18
CA LEU A 195 21.60 -31.33 -4.63
C LEU A 195 20.91 -32.55 -5.26
N THR A 196 19.69 -32.40 -5.76
CA THR A 196 18.86 -33.53 -6.27
C THR A 196 18.62 -33.49 -7.78
N LEU A 197 19.14 -32.49 -8.49
CA LEU A 197 18.88 -32.23 -9.91
C LEU A 197 19.24 -33.40 -10.82
N HIS A 198 20.35 -34.08 -10.53
CA HIS A 198 20.96 -35.04 -11.46
C HIS A 198 20.48 -36.49 -11.27
N ASP A 199 19.70 -36.78 -10.24
CA ASP A 199 19.21 -38.11 -9.91
C ASP A 199 17.81 -38.00 -9.33
N GLU A 200 16.79 -38.58 -9.98
CA GLU A 200 15.39 -38.53 -9.58
C GLU A 200 15.08 -39.29 -8.28
N SER A 201 15.93 -40.23 -7.89
CA SER A 201 15.79 -41.01 -6.65
C SER A 201 16.50 -40.39 -5.44
N SER A 202 17.35 -39.38 -5.68
CA SER A 202 18.13 -38.72 -4.64
C SER A 202 17.25 -37.93 -3.66
N HIS A 203 17.56 -38.08 -2.39
CA HIS A 203 17.01 -37.31 -1.26
C HIS A 203 18.16 -36.88 -0.37
N VAL A 204 18.06 -35.70 0.23
CA VAL A 204 19.15 -35.14 1.04
C VAL A 204 18.69 -34.78 2.45
N GLY A 205 19.58 -34.95 3.42
CA GLY A 205 19.31 -34.64 4.82
C GLY A 205 19.43 -33.15 5.14
N ILE A 206 18.89 -32.74 6.30
CA ILE A 206 18.93 -31.35 6.79
C ILE A 206 20.36 -30.81 6.87
N SER A 207 21.34 -31.62 7.28
CA SER A 207 22.74 -31.20 7.40
C SER A 207 23.38 -30.82 6.06
N GLU A 208 23.04 -31.56 5.00
CA GLU A 208 23.54 -31.29 3.64
C GLU A 208 22.91 -30.01 3.09
N ILE A 209 21.59 -29.87 3.26
CA ILE A 209 20.84 -28.67 2.85
C ILE A 209 21.35 -27.44 3.61
N SER A 210 21.63 -27.56 4.91
CA SER A 210 22.21 -26.50 5.74
C SER A 210 23.57 -26.03 5.21
N THR A 211 24.41 -26.98 4.81
CA THR A 211 25.74 -26.69 4.23
C THR A 211 25.61 -25.95 2.91
N GLU A 212 24.76 -26.42 1.99
CA GLU A 212 24.58 -25.81 0.67
C GLU A 212 23.89 -24.44 0.75
N SER A 213 22.86 -24.30 1.59
CA SER A 213 22.09 -23.05 1.75
C SER A 213 22.79 -21.99 2.59
N SER A 214 23.85 -22.36 3.31
CA SER A 214 24.50 -21.54 4.34
C SER A 214 23.51 -21.04 5.42
N LEU A 215 22.53 -21.88 5.79
CA LEU A 215 21.53 -21.60 6.81
C LEU A 215 21.68 -22.56 8.01
N PRO A 216 21.36 -22.14 9.25
CA PRO A 216 21.33 -23.03 10.41
C PRO A 216 20.34 -24.18 10.22
N THR A 217 20.66 -25.36 10.76
CA THR A 217 19.82 -26.57 10.65
C THR A 217 18.40 -26.37 11.16
N ASP A 218 18.20 -25.56 12.19
CA ASP A 218 16.86 -25.28 12.73
C ASP A 218 16.04 -24.38 11.79
N THR A 219 16.68 -23.42 11.11
CA THR A 219 16.03 -22.62 10.07
C THR A 219 15.64 -23.49 8.89
N VAL A 220 16.56 -24.36 8.44
CA VAL A 220 16.26 -25.32 7.36
C VAL A 220 15.09 -26.22 7.74
N ARG A 221 15.10 -26.80 8.94
CA ARG A 221 14.00 -27.64 9.44
C ARG A 221 12.67 -26.88 9.41
N SER A 222 12.65 -25.65 9.93
CA SER A 222 11.45 -24.82 9.95
C SER A 222 10.91 -24.55 8.53
N CYS A 223 11.78 -24.24 7.57
CA CYS A 223 11.38 -24.04 6.17
C CYS A 223 10.78 -25.31 5.54
N LEU A 224 11.40 -26.48 5.79
CA LEU A 224 10.93 -27.77 5.25
C LEU A 224 9.58 -28.18 5.83
N GLU A 225 9.39 -28.03 7.13
CA GLU A 225 8.18 -28.47 7.85
C GLU A 225 7.00 -27.51 7.67
N ASN A 226 7.26 -26.22 7.46
CA ASN A 226 6.20 -25.20 7.37
C ASN A 226 5.98 -24.75 5.92
N ASN A 227 6.84 -23.86 5.42
CA ASN A 227 6.64 -23.17 4.15
C ASN A 227 6.69 -24.12 2.94
N LEU A 228 7.61 -25.09 2.97
CA LEU A 228 7.89 -25.92 1.80
C LEU A 228 7.20 -27.29 1.82
N CYS A 229 6.57 -27.69 2.92
CA CYS A 229 6.09 -29.07 3.13
C CYS A 229 5.19 -29.60 2.01
N THR A 230 4.40 -28.72 1.37
CA THR A 230 3.49 -29.08 0.28
C THR A 230 4.22 -29.44 -1.03
N TYR A 231 5.47 -29.01 -1.19
CA TYR A 231 6.26 -29.18 -2.42
C TYR A 231 7.26 -30.32 -2.34
N LEU A 232 7.37 -30.99 -1.20
CA LEU A 232 8.43 -31.96 -0.93
C LEU A 232 7.93 -33.40 -1.00
N HIS A 233 8.85 -34.29 -1.34
CA HIS A 233 8.75 -35.72 -1.09
C HIS A 233 9.72 -36.06 0.05
N GLU A 234 9.20 -36.69 1.08
CA GLU A 234 9.95 -37.10 2.27
C GLU A 234 10.20 -38.61 2.24
N GLN A 235 11.42 -39.02 2.56
CA GLN A 235 11.77 -40.42 2.70
C GLN A 235 12.66 -40.63 3.92
N THR A 236 12.36 -41.67 4.70
CA THR A 236 13.21 -42.10 5.82
C THR A 236 14.23 -43.12 5.32
N VAL A 237 15.52 -42.79 5.43
CA VAL A 237 16.63 -43.70 5.11
C VAL A 237 17.51 -43.82 6.36
N ASN A 238 17.71 -45.04 6.85
CA ASN A 238 18.54 -45.32 8.04
C ASN A 238 18.16 -44.48 9.27
N ASN A 239 16.87 -44.31 9.53
CA ASN A 239 16.32 -43.51 10.64
C ASN A 239 16.59 -42.00 10.55
N ILE A 240 17.01 -41.52 9.38
CA ILE A 240 17.22 -40.11 9.05
C ILE A 240 16.18 -39.70 8.00
N ILE A 241 15.51 -38.59 8.24
CA ILE A 241 14.56 -38.00 7.29
C ILE A 241 15.36 -37.26 6.21
N ALA A 242 15.10 -37.61 4.95
CA ALA A 242 15.70 -36.98 3.78
C ALA A 242 14.59 -36.43 2.87
N TYR A 243 14.91 -35.34 2.19
CA TYR A 243 13.94 -34.54 1.43
C TYR A 243 14.36 -34.41 -0.03
N ARG A 244 13.35 -34.30 -0.89
CA ARG A 244 13.46 -33.92 -2.29
C ARG A 244 12.32 -32.98 -2.65
N ILE A 245 12.51 -32.11 -3.63
CA ILE A 245 11.36 -31.48 -4.30
C ILE A 245 10.58 -32.57 -5.03
N ASN A 246 9.28 -32.67 -4.78
CA ASN A 246 8.42 -33.60 -5.51
C ASN A 246 8.50 -33.29 -7.01
N GLY A 247 8.65 -34.33 -7.84
CA GLY A 247 8.86 -34.20 -9.29
C GLY A 247 7.84 -33.27 -9.97
N MET A 248 6.59 -33.26 -9.48
CA MET A 248 5.55 -32.37 -10.01
C MET A 248 5.87 -30.87 -9.86
N PHE A 249 6.76 -30.49 -8.94
CA PHE A 249 7.13 -29.11 -8.61
C PHE A 249 8.57 -28.76 -8.99
N MET A 250 9.35 -29.67 -9.57
CA MET A 250 10.75 -29.43 -9.99
C MET A 250 10.91 -28.28 -10.99
N HIS A 251 9.85 -27.94 -11.73
CA HIS A 251 9.81 -26.84 -12.68
C HIS A 251 9.76 -25.45 -12.03
N ILE A 252 9.41 -25.35 -10.75
CA ILE A 252 9.28 -24.07 -10.04
C ILE A 252 10.62 -23.34 -9.99
N VAL A 253 11.70 -24.03 -9.62
CA VAL A 253 13.03 -23.41 -9.47
C VAL A 253 13.55 -22.84 -10.81
N PRO A 254 13.52 -23.57 -11.94
CA PRO A 254 13.83 -23.00 -13.26
C PRO A 254 13.01 -21.76 -13.62
N LEU A 255 11.70 -21.76 -13.35
CA LEU A 255 10.84 -20.59 -13.61
C LEU A 255 11.23 -19.37 -12.77
N LEU A 256 11.52 -19.58 -11.48
CA LEU A 256 11.98 -18.49 -10.60
C LEU A 256 13.33 -17.92 -11.07
N ILE A 257 14.27 -18.77 -11.52
CA ILE A 257 15.54 -18.33 -12.11
C ILE A 257 15.31 -17.46 -13.34
N MET A 258 14.37 -17.83 -14.22
CA MET A 258 14.03 -17.04 -15.40
C MET A 258 13.42 -15.68 -15.07
N LEU A 259 12.69 -15.55 -13.96
CA LEU A 259 12.06 -14.30 -13.55
C LEU A 259 13.06 -13.34 -12.88
N ILE A 260 14.07 -13.87 -12.18
CA ILE A 260 15.10 -13.08 -11.48
C ILE A 260 16.17 -12.54 -12.44
N ASN A 261 16.41 -13.23 -13.56
CA ASN A 261 17.45 -12.87 -14.55
C ASN A 261 16.95 -11.99 -15.71
N GLN A 262 15.78 -11.34 -15.59
CA GLN A 262 15.25 -10.36 -16.54
C GLN A 262 15.45 -8.94 -16.01
#